data_AF-A0A7Y3MUN8-F1
#
_entry.id   AF-A0A7Y3MUN8-F1
#
_cell.length_a   1.000
_cell.length_b   1.000
_cell.length_c   1.000
_cell.angle_alpha   90.00
_cell.angle_beta   90.00
_cell.angle_gamma   90.00
#
_symmetry.space_group_name_H-M   'P 1'
#
loop_
_entity.id
_entity.type
_entity.pdbx_description
1 polymer ?
#
loop_
_entity_poly.entity_id
_entity_poly.type
_entity_poly.pdbx_seq_one_letter_code
_entity_poly.pdbx_strand_id
1 'polypeptide(L)'
;MTASEAARAMAAAITAAEPAWSVDACPVGDGGEGTLEAIVEAAGGRYEHVPVIGPDGSTLTARLGWLAAGSTAFVELAEASGLTRLSNPPDPTRTTTYGTGQLIAAAAAARTIIVGLGGSATCDGGVGMTQALGGRFEVDDGRTLTTPITGGALERLTRVELPTLASRVRVACDVTNPLLGPDGAAAVYGPQKGATPAQVIQLERGLAHLATLLGGDRDQPGAGAAGGVGFMLATLGATLERGIDLVLDLVEFPARVAAADLVITGEGRLDATSLNGKACVGVAHAAANAGVPTIAIAGVVDA
;
A
#
# COMPACT_ATOMS: atom_id res chain seq x y z
N MET A 1 4.00 16.70 -8.41
CA MET A 1 4.65 17.19 -7.19
C MET A 1 4.43 16.14 -6.12
N THR A 2 5.48 15.68 -5.45
CA THR A 2 5.35 14.75 -4.31
C THR A 2 4.77 15.49 -3.09
N ALA A 3 4.29 14.75 -2.09
CA ALA A 3 3.80 15.36 -0.84
C ALA A 3 4.90 16.19 -0.15
N SER A 4 6.14 15.71 -0.18
CA SER A 4 7.31 16.41 0.33
C SER A 4 7.62 17.71 -0.42
N GLU A 5 7.57 17.68 -1.75
CA GLU A 5 7.73 18.89 -2.57
C GLU A 5 6.61 19.91 -2.27
N ALA A 6 5.37 19.46 -2.12
CA ALA A 6 4.23 20.29 -1.78
C ALA A 6 4.39 20.96 -0.41
N ALA A 7 4.73 20.17 0.62
CA ALA A 7 4.95 20.66 1.98
C ALA A 7 6.08 21.69 2.01
N ARG A 8 7.19 21.45 1.30
CA ARG A 8 8.33 22.36 1.22
C ARG A 8 7.98 23.66 0.49
N ALA A 9 7.22 23.59 -0.60
CA ALA A 9 6.77 24.76 -1.33
C ALA A 9 5.82 25.62 -0.48
N MET A 10 4.87 25.01 0.21
CA MET A 10 3.97 25.71 1.14
C MET A 10 4.76 26.35 2.28
N ALA A 11 5.66 25.61 2.93
CA ALA A 11 6.47 26.13 4.02
C ALA A 11 7.34 27.32 3.59
N ALA A 12 8.00 27.24 2.43
CA ALA A 12 8.81 28.33 1.90
C ALA A 12 7.96 29.59 1.62
N ALA A 13 6.77 29.43 1.06
CA ALA A 13 5.87 30.54 0.78
C ALA A 13 5.34 31.20 2.06
N ILE A 14 4.95 30.41 3.06
CA ILE A 14 4.47 30.91 4.36
C ILE A 14 5.58 31.68 5.07
N THR A 15 6.78 31.11 5.17
CA THR A 15 7.93 31.76 5.82
C THR A 15 8.32 33.07 5.12
N ALA A 16 8.19 33.14 3.78
CA ALA A 16 8.47 34.35 3.02
C ALA A 16 7.42 35.45 3.26
N ALA A 17 6.15 35.08 3.39
CA ALA A 17 5.05 36.02 3.61
C ALA A 17 4.97 36.48 5.09
N GLU A 18 5.19 35.56 6.02
CA GLU A 18 5.05 35.77 7.47
C GLU A 18 6.27 35.22 8.23
N PRO A 19 7.42 35.95 8.26
CA PRO A 19 8.66 35.45 8.87
C PRO A 19 8.60 35.19 10.38
N ALA A 20 7.58 35.71 11.06
CA ALA A 20 7.36 35.49 12.49
C ALA A 20 6.68 34.15 12.80
N TRP A 21 6.12 33.48 11.79
CA TRP A 21 5.44 32.20 11.97
C TRP A 21 6.46 31.05 12.03
N SER A 22 6.21 30.09 12.92
CA SER A 22 6.92 28.81 12.92
C SER A 22 6.18 27.84 12.02
N VAL A 23 6.90 27.13 11.14
CA VAL A 23 6.31 26.16 10.22
C VAL A 23 6.87 24.77 10.51
N ASP A 24 5.99 23.85 10.90
CA ASP A 24 6.28 22.42 10.95
C ASP A 24 5.81 21.76 9.64
N ALA A 25 6.76 21.40 8.77
CA ALA A 25 6.47 20.72 7.52
C ALA A 25 6.27 19.21 7.78
N CYS A 26 5.04 18.74 7.64
CA CYS A 26 4.67 17.34 7.83
C CYS A 26 4.08 16.77 6.54
N PRO A 27 4.91 16.26 5.60
CA PRO A 27 4.39 15.59 4.42
C PRO A 27 3.63 14.32 4.83
N VAL A 28 2.46 14.12 4.24
CA VAL A 28 1.58 12.97 4.50
C VAL A 28 1.21 12.27 3.20
N GLY A 29 0.88 10.99 3.31
CA GLY A 29 0.26 10.18 2.26
C GLY A 29 -0.93 9.42 2.84
N ASP A 30 -1.55 8.58 2.02
CA ASP A 30 -2.72 7.78 2.39
C ASP A 30 -2.41 6.27 2.36
N GLY A 31 -1.15 5.86 2.21
CA GLY A 31 -0.76 4.46 2.00
C GLY A 31 -0.68 4.09 0.52
N GLY A 32 -0.99 5.05 -0.36
CA GLY A 32 -0.75 5.04 -1.79
C GLY A 32 0.72 5.20 -2.19
N GLU A 33 0.94 5.33 -3.51
CA GLU A 33 2.26 5.59 -4.08
C GLU A 33 2.86 6.90 -3.54
N GLY A 34 4.12 6.85 -3.10
CA GLY A 34 4.83 8.01 -2.55
C GLY A 34 4.61 8.26 -1.06
N THR A 35 3.83 7.40 -0.39
CA THR A 35 3.61 7.47 1.06
C THR A 35 4.90 7.15 1.83
N LEU A 36 5.74 6.25 1.32
CA LEU A 36 7.04 5.93 1.89
C LEU A 36 7.93 7.18 2.00
N GLU A 37 7.97 8.01 0.96
CA GLU A 37 8.76 9.25 0.95
C GLU A 37 8.26 10.22 2.02
N ALA A 38 6.95 10.44 2.04
CA ALA A 38 6.30 11.34 3.00
C ALA A 38 6.57 10.92 4.45
N ILE A 39 6.35 9.64 4.79
CA ILE A 39 6.55 9.15 6.15
C ILE A 39 8.02 9.23 6.57
N VAL A 40 8.94 8.79 5.70
CA VAL A 40 10.38 8.78 6.06
C VAL A 40 10.89 10.19 6.27
N GLU A 41 10.48 11.17 5.45
CA GLU A 41 10.85 12.58 5.63
C GLU A 41 10.22 13.17 6.90
N ALA A 42 8.90 12.98 7.10
CA ALA A 42 8.19 13.53 8.24
C ALA A 42 8.67 12.96 9.58
N ALA A 43 8.95 11.66 9.65
CA ALA A 43 9.36 10.97 10.86
C ALA A 43 10.89 10.94 11.07
N GLY A 44 11.68 11.58 10.20
CA GLY A 44 13.16 11.55 10.28
C GLY A 44 13.74 10.14 10.17
N GLY A 45 13.11 9.29 9.36
CA GLY A 45 13.51 7.90 9.15
C GLY A 45 14.72 7.74 8.23
N ARG A 46 15.03 6.49 7.88
CA ARG A 46 16.06 6.16 6.88
C ARG A 46 15.55 5.15 5.87
N TYR A 47 16.07 5.23 4.65
CA TYR A 47 15.82 4.20 3.64
C TYR A 47 16.80 3.04 3.78
N GLU A 48 16.33 1.84 3.44
CA GLU A 48 17.14 0.68 3.10
C GLU A 48 16.83 0.25 1.67
N HIS A 49 17.88 -0.04 0.89
CA HIS A 49 17.76 -0.47 -0.50
C HIS A 49 17.97 -1.98 -0.57
N VAL A 50 17.02 -2.69 -1.15
CA VAL A 50 17.00 -4.15 -1.19
C VAL A 50 16.90 -4.60 -2.65
N PRO A 51 17.78 -5.50 -3.12
CA PRO A 51 17.59 -6.15 -4.41
C PRO A 51 16.41 -7.13 -4.31
N VAL A 52 15.42 -6.95 -5.19
CA VAL A 52 14.18 -7.74 -5.20
C VAL A 52 13.79 -8.15 -6.62
N ILE A 53 12.86 -9.09 -6.71
CA ILE A 53 12.21 -9.48 -7.95
C ILE A 53 11.04 -8.52 -8.20
N GLY A 54 11.12 -7.81 -9.31
CA GLY A 54 10.08 -6.92 -9.82
C GLY A 54 8.82 -7.66 -10.26
N PRO A 55 7.76 -6.92 -10.60
CA PRO A 55 6.48 -7.52 -10.93
C PRO A 55 6.54 -8.44 -12.15
N ASP A 56 7.44 -8.21 -13.12
CA ASP A 56 7.62 -9.03 -14.32
C ASP A 56 8.65 -10.17 -14.17
N GLY A 57 9.19 -10.37 -12.96
CA GLY A 57 10.23 -11.36 -12.68
C GLY A 57 11.67 -10.86 -12.90
N SER A 58 11.86 -9.63 -13.41
CA SER A 58 13.18 -9.01 -13.51
C SER A 58 13.73 -8.64 -12.13
N THR A 59 15.05 -8.41 -12.00
CA THR A 59 15.63 -7.90 -10.75
C THR A 59 15.63 -6.38 -10.75
N LEU A 60 15.22 -5.78 -9.64
CA LEU A 60 15.29 -4.32 -9.41
C LEU A 60 15.76 -4.01 -7.98
N THR A 61 16.16 -2.77 -7.75
CA THR A 61 16.41 -2.26 -6.39
C THR A 61 15.18 -1.52 -5.92
N ALA A 62 14.59 -1.98 -4.82
CA ALA A 62 13.45 -1.37 -4.16
C ALA A 62 13.88 -0.78 -2.81
N ARG A 63 13.08 0.13 -2.26
CA ARG A 63 13.33 0.74 -0.96
C ARG A 63 12.28 0.31 0.07
N LEU A 64 12.70 0.27 1.33
CA LEU A 64 11.82 0.28 2.49
C LEU A 64 12.28 1.37 3.48
N GLY A 65 11.39 1.83 4.34
CA GLY A 65 11.66 2.87 5.33
C GLY A 65 11.79 2.31 6.73
N TRP A 66 12.82 2.72 7.47
CA TRP A 66 12.96 2.44 8.89
C TRP A 66 12.64 3.68 9.72
N LEU A 67 11.78 3.49 10.72
CA LEU A 67 11.24 4.52 11.59
C LEU A 67 11.49 4.15 13.06
N ALA A 68 11.30 5.10 13.97
CA ALA A 68 11.33 4.87 15.42
C ALA A 68 12.55 4.02 15.87
N ALA A 69 13.75 4.48 15.51
CA ALA A 69 15.04 3.81 15.77
C ALA A 69 15.11 2.34 15.30
N GLY A 70 14.38 1.99 14.23
CA GLY A 70 14.37 0.65 13.63
C GLY A 70 13.32 -0.30 14.20
N SER A 71 12.50 0.15 15.16
CA SER A 71 11.42 -0.69 15.72
C SER A 71 10.21 -0.83 14.80
N THR A 72 10.05 0.10 13.84
CA THR A 72 8.99 0.09 12.83
C THR A 72 9.58 0.18 11.43
N ALA A 73 9.06 -0.61 10.51
CA ALA A 73 9.39 -0.53 9.09
C ALA A 73 8.14 -0.22 8.25
N PHE A 74 8.31 0.60 7.22
CA PHE A 74 7.29 0.87 6.22
C PHE A 74 7.70 0.25 4.89
N VAL A 75 6.85 -0.62 4.36
CA VAL A 75 7.03 -1.29 3.07
C VAL A 75 5.92 -0.81 2.14
N GLU A 76 6.29 -0.14 1.06
CA GLU A 76 5.34 0.24 0.02
C GLU A 76 5.37 -0.82 -1.09
N LEU A 77 4.24 -1.47 -1.35
CA LEU A 77 4.15 -2.52 -2.38
C LEU A 77 4.61 -1.99 -3.74
N ALA A 78 4.31 -0.74 -4.08
CA ALA A 78 4.69 -0.12 -5.35
C ALA A 78 6.21 -0.10 -5.60
N GLU A 79 7.04 -0.09 -4.54
CA GLU A 79 8.49 -0.11 -4.68
C GLU A 79 9.00 -1.39 -5.34
N ALA A 80 8.36 -2.54 -5.07
CA ALA A 80 8.77 -3.84 -5.60
C ALA A 80 7.81 -4.43 -6.64
N SER A 81 6.53 -4.09 -6.57
CA SER A 81 5.45 -4.73 -7.33
C SER A 81 4.47 -3.70 -7.93
N GLY A 82 4.94 -2.46 -8.12
CA GLY A 82 4.14 -1.34 -8.64
C GLY A 82 4.04 -1.28 -10.15
N LEU A 83 2.98 -0.63 -10.65
CA LEU A 83 2.71 -0.45 -12.07
C LEU A 83 3.82 0.36 -12.77
N THR A 84 4.39 1.35 -12.07
CA THR A 84 5.50 2.19 -12.54
C THR A 84 6.83 1.44 -12.70
N ARG A 85 6.92 0.20 -12.21
CA ARG A 85 8.11 -0.67 -12.36
C ARG A 85 8.12 -1.46 -13.67
N LEU A 86 7.02 -1.46 -14.42
CA LEU A 86 6.93 -2.19 -15.68
C LEU A 86 7.40 -1.33 -16.87
N SER A 87 8.24 -1.92 -17.73
CA SER A 87 8.68 -1.28 -18.99
C SER A 87 7.82 -1.69 -20.20
N ASN A 88 7.00 -2.73 -20.05
CA ASN A 88 6.12 -3.27 -21.08
C ASN A 88 4.66 -3.06 -20.67
N PRO A 89 3.70 -3.17 -21.62
CA PRO A 89 2.29 -3.19 -21.28
C PRO A 89 2.01 -4.19 -20.16
N PRO A 90 1.27 -3.77 -19.12
CA PRO A 90 1.08 -4.59 -17.95
C PRO A 90 0.15 -5.78 -18.27
N ASP A 91 0.49 -6.95 -17.74
CA ASP A 91 -0.34 -8.15 -17.82
C ASP A 91 -0.45 -8.77 -16.41
N PRO A 92 -1.58 -8.58 -15.71
CA PRO A 92 -1.73 -8.99 -14.32
C PRO A 92 -1.79 -10.52 -14.14
N THR A 93 -1.93 -11.28 -15.23
CA THR A 93 -1.80 -12.76 -15.19
C THR A 93 -0.35 -13.22 -15.11
N ARG A 94 0.59 -12.33 -15.47
CA ARG A 94 2.03 -12.61 -15.54
C ARG A 94 2.83 -11.87 -14.48
N THR A 95 2.21 -11.02 -13.67
CA THR A 95 2.90 -10.27 -12.63
C THR A 95 2.86 -10.96 -11.27
N THR A 96 3.87 -10.70 -10.44
CA THR A 96 4.06 -11.32 -9.12
C THR A 96 4.32 -10.30 -8.02
N THR A 97 3.86 -10.60 -6.80
CA THR A 97 4.15 -9.83 -5.59
C THR A 97 5.40 -10.29 -4.84
N TYR A 98 6.20 -11.18 -5.44
CA TYR A 98 7.37 -11.78 -4.79
C TYR A 98 8.34 -10.78 -4.17
N GLY A 99 8.68 -9.69 -4.89
CA GLY A 99 9.54 -8.64 -4.36
C GLY A 99 8.98 -7.92 -3.14
N THR A 100 7.66 -7.77 -3.04
CA THR A 100 7.02 -7.22 -1.83
C THR A 100 7.27 -8.12 -0.62
N GLY A 101 7.18 -9.44 -0.80
CA GLY A 101 7.54 -10.39 0.26
C GLY A 101 9.02 -10.33 0.64
N GLN A 102 9.92 -10.07 -0.32
CA GLN A 102 11.34 -9.84 -0.04
C GLN A 102 11.58 -8.56 0.78
N LEU A 103 10.83 -7.48 0.53
CA LEU A 103 10.90 -6.27 1.36
C LEU A 103 10.40 -6.53 2.79
N ILE A 104 9.29 -7.25 2.94
CA ILE A 104 8.77 -7.63 4.27
C ILE A 104 9.79 -8.52 5.01
N ALA A 105 10.43 -9.47 4.30
CA ALA A 105 11.47 -10.32 4.87
C ALA A 105 12.71 -9.52 5.31
N ALA A 106 13.14 -8.53 4.52
CA ALA A 106 14.23 -7.62 4.89
C ALA A 106 13.90 -6.78 6.13
N ALA A 107 12.62 -6.46 6.33
CA ALA A 107 12.11 -5.73 7.48
C ALA A 107 11.81 -6.60 8.72
N ALA A 108 12.13 -7.91 8.71
CA ALA A 108 11.74 -8.85 9.78
C ALA A 108 12.30 -8.52 11.18
N ALA A 109 13.34 -7.69 11.27
CA ALA A 109 13.85 -7.20 12.55
C ALA A 109 12.94 -6.14 13.22
N ALA A 110 12.02 -5.54 12.47
CA ALA A 110 11.05 -4.60 13.02
C ALA A 110 10.04 -5.33 13.92
N ARG A 111 9.64 -4.67 15.01
CA ARG A 111 8.52 -5.14 15.84
C ARG A 111 7.19 -5.02 15.08
N THR A 112 7.04 -3.91 14.36
CA THR A 112 5.86 -3.60 13.55
C THR A 112 6.28 -3.33 12.11
N ILE A 113 5.64 -3.99 11.16
CA ILE A 113 5.78 -3.71 9.74
C ILE A 113 4.46 -3.13 9.25
N ILE A 114 4.55 -2.01 8.55
CA ILE A 114 3.41 -1.36 7.92
C ILE A 114 3.54 -1.57 6.42
N VAL A 115 2.47 -2.03 5.78
CA VAL A 115 2.44 -2.29 4.34
C VAL A 115 1.45 -1.34 3.67
N GLY A 116 1.95 -0.49 2.77
CA GLY A 116 1.12 0.31 1.86
C GLY A 116 0.80 -0.47 0.59
N LEU A 117 -0.48 -0.55 0.21
CA LEU A 117 -0.95 -1.38 -0.91
C LEU A 117 -1.22 -0.61 -2.22
N GLY A 118 -1.01 0.71 -2.26
CA GLY A 118 -1.25 1.49 -3.46
C GLY A 118 -0.35 1.12 -4.65
N GLY A 119 -0.81 1.48 -5.86
CA GLY A 119 0.02 1.43 -7.07
C GLY A 119 0.38 0.04 -7.62
N SER A 120 -0.25 -1.04 -7.14
CA SER A 120 0.08 -2.42 -7.55
C SER A 120 -0.03 -2.69 -9.07
N ALA A 121 0.89 -3.49 -9.62
CA ALA A 121 0.82 -4.07 -10.96
C ALA A 121 0.16 -5.46 -11.01
N THR A 122 -0.16 -6.01 -9.84
CA THR A 122 -0.37 -7.45 -9.64
C THR A 122 -1.83 -7.83 -9.43
N CYS A 123 -2.18 -9.07 -9.77
CA CYS A 123 -3.43 -9.70 -9.39
C CYS A 123 -3.19 -11.19 -9.06
N ASP A 124 -2.19 -11.44 -8.23
CA ASP A 124 -1.76 -12.78 -7.84
C ASP A 124 -2.33 -13.22 -6.48
N GLY A 125 -3.23 -12.45 -5.87
CA GLY A 125 -3.78 -12.79 -4.55
C GLY A 125 -2.71 -12.80 -3.44
N GLY A 126 -1.55 -12.16 -3.63
CA GLY A 126 -0.47 -12.15 -2.66
C GLY A 126 0.30 -13.47 -2.54
N VAL A 127 0.11 -14.43 -3.45
CA VAL A 127 0.84 -15.71 -3.41
C VAL A 127 2.33 -15.54 -3.63
N GLY A 128 2.77 -14.62 -4.51
CA GLY A 128 4.18 -14.32 -4.73
C GLY A 128 4.84 -13.79 -3.46
N MET A 129 4.21 -12.79 -2.82
CA MET A 129 4.65 -12.23 -1.53
C MET A 129 4.77 -13.33 -0.47
N THR A 130 3.74 -14.18 -0.37
CA THR A 130 3.69 -15.26 0.62
C THR A 130 4.76 -16.31 0.36
N GLN A 131 5.04 -16.61 -0.91
CA GLN A 131 6.13 -17.51 -1.32
C GLN A 131 7.49 -16.98 -0.89
N ALA A 132 7.76 -15.68 -1.09
CA ALA A 132 9.00 -15.05 -0.64
C ALA A 132 9.16 -15.02 0.90
N LEU A 133 8.04 -15.05 1.64
CA LEU A 133 8.01 -15.17 3.10
C LEU A 133 8.12 -16.62 3.60
N GLY A 134 8.34 -17.59 2.71
CA GLY A 134 8.54 -19.00 3.06
C GLY A 134 7.29 -19.88 2.92
N GLY A 135 6.19 -19.34 2.40
CA GLY A 135 5.01 -20.13 2.04
C GLY A 135 5.30 -21.12 0.92
N ARG A 136 4.65 -22.28 0.97
CA ARG A 136 4.80 -23.34 -0.05
C ARG A 136 3.50 -23.53 -0.81
N PHE A 137 3.63 -23.71 -2.11
CA PHE A 137 2.51 -23.84 -3.03
C PHE A 137 2.75 -25.06 -3.92
N GLU A 138 1.80 -25.98 -3.96
CA GLU A 138 1.84 -27.16 -4.81
C GLU A 138 0.77 -27.07 -5.91
N VAL A 139 1.00 -27.76 -7.02
CA VAL A 139 0.06 -27.91 -8.13
C VAL A 139 -0.37 -29.37 -8.32
N ASP A 140 -1.28 -29.63 -9.26
CA ASP A 140 -1.97 -30.92 -9.47
C ASP A 140 -1.08 -32.18 -9.54
N ASP A 141 0.18 -32.05 -9.94
CA ASP A 141 1.14 -33.17 -10.00
C ASP A 141 2.02 -33.32 -8.75
N GLY A 142 1.68 -32.62 -7.66
CA GLY A 142 2.41 -32.63 -6.40
C GLY A 142 3.72 -31.84 -6.42
N ARG A 143 4.04 -31.12 -7.52
CA ARG A 143 5.25 -30.29 -7.57
C ARG A 143 5.06 -29.01 -6.77
N THR A 144 6.01 -28.74 -5.88
CA THR A 144 6.16 -27.41 -5.26
C THR A 144 6.64 -26.39 -6.30
N LEU A 145 5.95 -25.26 -6.39
CA LEU A 145 6.37 -24.13 -7.22
C LEU A 145 7.51 -23.37 -6.52
N THR A 146 8.68 -23.34 -7.17
CA THR A 146 9.89 -22.67 -6.66
C THR A 146 10.20 -21.35 -7.36
N THR A 147 9.56 -21.07 -8.49
CA THR A 147 9.66 -19.79 -9.20
C THR A 147 8.55 -18.84 -8.74
N PRO A 148 8.74 -17.51 -8.81
CA PRO A 148 7.72 -16.53 -8.46
C PRO A 148 6.37 -16.82 -9.12
N ILE A 149 5.34 -17.02 -8.30
CA ILE A 149 3.98 -17.36 -8.75
C ILE A 149 3.26 -16.09 -9.19
N THR A 150 2.42 -16.20 -10.23
CA THR A 150 1.65 -15.11 -10.83
C THR A 150 0.15 -15.39 -10.80
N GLY A 151 -0.68 -14.36 -11.06
CA GLY A 151 -2.14 -14.48 -11.09
C GLY A 151 -2.69 -15.53 -12.06
N GLY A 152 -2.00 -15.77 -13.18
CA GLY A 152 -2.40 -16.78 -14.16
C GLY A 152 -2.24 -18.22 -13.70
N ALA A 153 -1.52 -18.46 -12.59
CA ALA A 153 -1.27 -19.81 -12.07
C ALA A 153 -2.23 -20.20 -10.92
N LEU A 154 -3.07 -19.29 -10.45
CA LEU A 154 -3.86 -19.49 -9.23
C LEU A 154 -4.79 -20.70 -9.29
N GLU A 155 -5.50 -20.91 -10.41
CA GLU A 155 -6.43 -22.04 -10.58
C GLU A 155 -5.74 -23.42 -10.54
N ARG A 156 -4.40 -23.47 -10.68
CA ARG A 156 -3.63 -24.72 -10.69
C ARG A 156 -3.12 -25.11 -9.31
N LEU A 157 -3.30 -24.26 -8.31
CA LEU A 157 -2.83 -24.52 -6.95
C LEU A 157 -3.71 -25.61 -6.32
N THR A 158 -3.10 -26.57 -5.62
CA THR A 158 -3.83 -27.66 -4.94
C THR A 158 -3.62 -27.66 -3.44
N ARG A 159 -2.45 -27.19 -2.99
CA ARG A 159 -2.11 -27.10 -1.58
C ARG A 159 -1.31 -25.84 -1.32
N VAL A 160 -1.63 -25.19 -0.21
CA VAL A 160 -0.89 -24.02 0.28
C VAL A 160 -0.51 -24.23 1.74
N GLU A 161 0.76 -24.00 2.05
CA GLU A 161 1.27 -23.91 3.41
C GLU A 161 1.66 -22.46 3.68
N LEU A 162 0.92 -21.80 4.57
CA LEU A 162 1.16 -20.40 4.91
C LEU A 162 2.29 -20.26 5.94
N PRO A 163 3.15 -19.24 5.80
CA PRO A 163 4.14 -18.90 6.82
C PRO A 163 3.47 -18.22 8.02
N THR A 164 4.18 -18.14 9.14
CA THR A 164 3.81 -17.25 10.25
C THR A 164 4.56 -15.93 10.12
N LEU A 165 3.86 -14.81 10.27
CA LEU A 165 4.50 -13.49 10.29
C LEU A 165 5.30 -13.32 11.58
N ALA A 166 6.60 -13.01 11.45
CA ALA A 166 7.49 -12.80 12.61
C ALA A 166 7.21 -11.49 13.35
N SER A 167 6.64 -10.51 12.65
CA SER A 167 6.36 -9.16 13.14
C SER A 167 4.85 -8.89 13.13
N ARG A 168 4.40 -7.92 13.93
CA ARG A 168 3.03 -7.40 13.80
C ARG A 168 2.92 -6.66 12.47
N VAL A 169 2.03 -7.11 11.59
CA VAL A 169 1.79 -6.45 10.30
C VAL A 169 0.50 -5.64 10.35
N ARG A 170 0.59 -4.36 9.99
CA ARG A 170 -0.53 -3.44 9.77
C ARG A 170 -0.55 -3.06 8.30
N VAL A 171 -1.73 -2.93 7.71
CA VAL A 171 -1.89 -2.67 6.27
C VAL A 171 -2.65 -1.37 6.09
N ALA A 172 -2.04 -0.42 5.38
CA ALA A 172 -2.71 0.80 4.96
C ALA A 172 -3.56 0.50 3.72
N CYS A 173 -4.88 0.50 3.90
CA CYS A 173 -5.86 0.11 2.90
C CYS A 173 -7.06 1.07 2.87
N ASP A 174 -7.14 1.91 1.85
CA ASP A 174 -8.21 2.91 1.70
C ASP A 174 -9.39 2.46 0.84
N VAL A 175 -9.32 1.25 0.31
CA VAL A 175 -10.39 0.68 -0.51
C VAL A 175 -11.17 -0.35 0.29
N THR A 176 -12.48 -0.39 0.09
CA THR A 176 -13.37 -1.34 0.76
C THR A 176 -13.74 -2.52 -0.13
N ASN A 177 -13.21 -2.57 -1.35
CA ASN A 177 -13.51 -3.60 -2.34
C ASN A 177 -13.25 -5.02 -1.78
N PRO A 178 -14.22 -5.95 -1.90
CA PRO A 178 -14.02 -7.35 -1.53
C PRO A 178 -13.04 -8.03 -2.50
N LEU A 179 -12.68 -9.28 -2.22
CA LEU A 179 -11.78 -10.04 -3.10
C LEU A 179 -12.41 -10.31 -4.47
N LEU A 180 -13.69 -10.67 -4.48
CA LEU A 180 -14.43 -11.22 -5.63
C LEU A 180 -15.67 -10.39 -5.97
N GLY A 181 -16.26 -10.68 -7.12
CA GLY A 181 -17.52 -10.11 -7.59
C GLY A 181 -17.36 -8.84 -8.43
N PRO A 182 -18.47 -8.17 -8.77
CA PRO A 182 -18.46 -6.97 -9.62
C PRO A 182 -17.60 -5.83 -9.06
N ASP A 183 -17.55 -5.72 -7.74
CA ASP A 183 -16.73 -4.75 -7.01
C ASP A 183 -15.38 -5.35 -6.55
N GLY A 184 -15.05 -6.56 -7.02
CA GLY A 184 -13.87 -7.32 -6.61
C GLY A 184 -12.56 -6.89 -7.25
N ALA A 185 -11.46 -7.51 -6.83
CA ALA A 185 -10.12 -7.12 -7.21
C ALA A 185 -9.88 -7.16 -8.73
N ALA A 186 -10.28 -8.27 -9.38
CA ALA A 186 -10.08 -8.47 -10.80
C ALA A 186 -10.98 -7.55 -11.65
N ALA A 187 -12.26 -7.43 -11.28
CA ALA A 187 -13.24 -6.64 -12.02
C ALA A 187 -12.92 -5.14 -11.99
N VAL A 188 -12.62 -4.60 -10.81
CA VAL A 188 -12.41 -3.16 -10.62
C VAL A 188 -11.01 -2.72 -11.04
N TYR A 189 -9.98 -3.46 -10.64
CA TYR A 189 -8.59 -3.03 -10.81
C TYR A 189 -7.82 -3.77 -11.90
N GLY A 190 -8.33 -4.89 -12.41
CA GLY A 190 -7.70 -5.62 -13.52
C GLY A 190 -7.51 -4.76 -14.78
N PRO A 191 -8.54 -4.04 -15.28
CA PRO A 191 -8.43 -3.27 -16.52
C PRO A 191 -7.34 -2.21 -16.52
N GLN A 192 -7.20 -1.43 -15.43
CA GLN A 192 -6.12 -0.44 -15.32
C GLN A 192 -4.72 -1.07 -15.22
N LYS A 193 -4.64 -2.36 -14.84
CA LYS A 193 -3.43 -3.17 -14.84
C LYS A 193 -3.22 -3.90 -16.17
N GLY A 194 -4.03 -3.62 -17.20
CA GLY A 194 -3.91 -4.20 -18.53
C GLY A 194 -4.65 -5.53 -18.75
N ALA A 195 -5.51 -5.96 -17.81
CA ALA A 195 -6.32 -7.15 -18.02
C ALA A 195 -7.36 -6.96 -19.14
N THR A 196 -7.36 -7.87 -20.11
CA THR A 196 -8.49 -8.05 -21.03
C THR A 196 -9.71 -8.64 -20.32
N PRO A 197 -10.93 -8.52 -20.88
CA PRO A 197 -12.12 -9.13 -20.28
C PRO A 197 -11.99 -10.65 -20.00
N ALA A 198 -11.29 -11.38 -20.87
CA ALA A 198 -11.03 -12.81 -20.66
C ALA A 198 -10.07 -13.05 -19.47
N GLN A 199 -9.03 -12.21 -19.33
CA GLN A 199 -8.11 -12.29 -18.20
C GLN A 199 -8.78 -11.88 -16.89
N VAL A 200 -9.71 -10.91 -16.89
CA VAL A 200 -10.51 -10.58 -15.71
C VAL A 200 -11.27 -11.82 -15.21
N ILE A 201 -11.93 -12.56 -16.11
CA ILE A 201 -12.64 -13.80 -15.77
C ILE A 201 -11.69 -14.87 -15.23
N GLN A 202 -10.51 -15.03 -15.84
CA GLN A 202 -9.49 -15.98 -15.37
C GLN A 202 -8.99 -15.61 -13.97
N LEU A 203 -8.64 -14.35 -13.74
CA LEU A 203 -8.14 -13.87 -12.45
C LEU A 203 -9.20 -14.01 -11.36
N GLU A 204 -10.46 -13.70 -11.66
CA GLU A 204 -11.60 -13.90 -10.76
C GLU A 204 -11.71 -15.36 -10.31
N ARG A 205 -11.65 -16.31 -11.25
CA ARG A 205 -11.67 -17.75 -10.93
C ARG A 205 -10.47 -18.17 -10.09
N GLY A 206 -9.28 -17.68 -10.45
CA GLY A 206 -8.05 -17.92 -9.71
C GLY A 206 -8.12 -17.44 -8.25
N LEU A 207 -8.59 -16.21 -8.03
CA LEU A 207 -8.77 -15.65 -6.69
C LEU A 207 -9.86 -16.40 -5.91
N ALA A 208 -10.96 -16.80 -6.56
CA ALA A 208 -12.02 -17.57 -5.92
C ALA A 208 -11.53 -18.96 -5.46
N HIS A 209 -10.72 -19.61 -6.30
CA HIS A 209 -10.08 -20.87 -5.98
C HIS A 209 -9.09 -20.72 -4.82
N LEU A 210 -8.22 -19.71 -4.87
CA LEU A 210 -7.28 -19.40 -3.79
C LEU A 210 -8.00 -19.17 -2.45
N ALA A 211 -9.08 -18.38 -2.45
CA ALA A 211 -9.87 -18.14 -1.24
C ALA A 211 -10.48 -19.42 -0.68
N THR A 212 -10.89 -20.34 -1.55
CA THR A 212 -11.43 -21.65 -1.16
C THR A 212 -10.35 -22.53 -0.50
N LEU A 213 -9.12 -22.51 -1.04
CA LEU A 213 -7.99 -23.30 -0.50
C LEU A 213 -7.53 -22.82 0.89
N LEU A 214 -7.44 -21.51 1.08
CA LEU A 214 -6.88 -20.94 2.30
C LEU A 214 -7.89 -20.91 3.45
N GLY A 215 -9.16 -20.70 3.13
CA GLY A 215 -10.09 -20.16 4.10
C GLY A 215 -9.70 -18.71 4.47
N GLY A 216 -10.68 -17.90 4.80
CA GLY A 216 -10.48 -16.47 5.08
C GLY A 216 -11.71 -15.67 4.70
N ASP A 217 -11.79 -14.45 5.20
CA ASP A 217 -12.89 -13.56 4.85
C ASP A 217 -12.58 -12.85 3.52
N ARG A 218 -13.19 -13.36 2.45
CA ARG A 218 -13.09 -12.77 1.10
C ARG A 218 -13.96 -11.52 0.92
N ASP A 219 -14.93 -11.32 1.81
CA ASP A 219 -15.93 -10.26 1.73
C ASP A 219 -15.61 -9.10 2.69
N GLN A 220 -14.62 -9.26 3.57
CA GLN A 220 -14.15 -8.17 4.43
C GLN A 220 -13.72 -6.96 3.60
N PRO A 221 -13.95 -5.74 4.10
CA PRO A 221 -13.49 -4.52 3.45
C PRO A 221 -11.98 -4.54 3.19
N GLY A 222 -11.58 -4.29 1.95
CA GLY A 222 -10.18 -4.21 1.54
C GLY A 222 -9.54 -5.55 1.18
N ALA A 223 -10.28 -6.66 1.21
CA ALA A 223 -9.79 -7.96 0.75
C ALA A 223 -9.26 -7.92 -0.70
N GLY A 224 -9.89 -7.12 -1.58
CA GLY A 224 -9.48 -6.98 -2.97
C GLY A 224 -8.30 -6.03 -3.21
N ALA A 225 -7.82 -5.34 -2.17
CA ALA A 225 -6.73 -4.38 -2.29
C ALA A 225 -5.48 -5.03 -2.89
N ALA A 226 -4.82 -4.28 -3.79
CA ALA A 226 -3.64 -4.69 -4.53
C ALA A 226 -3.76 -6.06 -5.24
N GLY A 227 -4.94 -6.39 -5.76
CA GLY A 227 -5.13 -7.65 -6.49
C GLY A 227 -5.20 -8.88 -5.57
N GLY A 228 -5.76 -8.70 -4.37
CA GLY A 228 -5.95 -9.76 -3.37
C GLY A 228 -4.82 -9.89 -2.34
N VAL A 229 -3.85 -8.96 -2.33
CA VAL A 229 -2.81 -8.92 -1.27
C VAL A 229 -3.43 -8.58 0.09
N GLY A 230 -4.45 -7.72 0.12
CA GLY A 230 -5.20 -7.41 1.35
C GLY A 230 -5.81 -8.65 1.99
N PHE A 231 -6.48 -9.49 1.19
CA PHE A 231 -7.00 -10.79 1.62
C PHE A 231 -5.90 -11.71 2.18
N MET A 232 -4.77 -11.84 1.48
CA MET A 232 -3.67 -12.69 1.92
C MET A 232 -3.04 -12.21 3.23
N LEU A 233 -2.74 -10.91 3.35
CA LEU A 233 -2.17 -10.35 4.58
C LEU A 233 -3.12 -10.53 5.76
N ALA A 234 -4.42 -10.30 5.59
CA ALA A 234 -5.41 -10.55 6.63
C ALA A 234 -5.48 -12.03 7.03
N THR A 235 -5.42 -12.94 6.05
CA THR A 235 -5.38 -14.39 6.27
C THR A 235 -4.13 -14.81 7.05
N LEU A 236 -3.01 -14.10 6.86
CA LEU A 236 -1.77 -14.25 7.64
C LEU A 236 -1.82 -13.56 9.03
N GLY A 237 -2.93 -12.93 9.39
CA GLY A 237 -3.15 -12.28 10.69
C GLY A 237 -2.80 -10.79 10.75
N ALA A 238 -2.60 -10.12 9.61
CA ALA A 238 -2.40 -8.67 9.57
C ALA A 238 -3.71 -7.91 9.81
N THR A 239 -3.61 -6.67 10.32
CA THR A 239 -4.77 -5.77 10.48
C THR A 239 -4.86 -4.78 9.33
N LEU A 240 -6.00 -4.75 8.64
CA LEU A 240 -6.30 -3.73 7.63
C LEU A 240 -6.87 -2.50 8.33
N GLU A 241 -6.24 -1.36 8.07
CA GLU A 241 -6.54 -0.09 8.70
C GLU A 241 -6.62 1.00 7.62
N ARG A 242 -7.36 2.08 7.91
CA ARG A 242 -7.40 3.24 7.01
C ARG A 242 -6.00 3.83 6.90
N GLY A 243 -5.53 4.01 5.68
CA GLY A 243 -4.15 4.35 5.44
C GLY A 243 -3.79 5.73 5.97
N ILE A 244 -4.67 6.72 5.81
CA ILE A 244 -4.45 8.04 6.41
C ILE A 244 -4.32 8.00 7.93
N ASP A 245 -5.19 7.28 8.65
CA ASP A 245 -5.13 7.22 10.11
C ASP A 245 -3.79 6.62 10.57
N LEU A 246 -3.36 5.57 9.89
CA LEU A 246 -2.07 4.92 10.15
C LEU A 246 -0.88 5.86 9.84
N VAL A 247 -0.95 6.63 8.76
CA VAL A 247 0.10 7.61 8.40
C VAL A 247 0.18 8.72 9.45
N LEU A 248 -0.97 9.26 9.88
CA LEU A 248 -1.02 10.31 10.91
C LEU A 248 -0.43 9.83 12.24
N ASP A 249 -0.66 8.58 12.62
CA ASP A 249 -0.01 7.97 13.79
C ASP A 249 1.52 7.93 13.62
N LEU A 250 2.01 7.51 12.45
CA LEU A 250 3.44 7.34 12.19
C LEU A 250 4.23 8.64 12.19
N VAL A 251 3.61 9.72 11.74
CA VAL A 251 4.24 11.05 11.71
C VAL A 251 3.99 11.82 13.00
N GLU A 252 3.39 11.19 14.02
CA GLU A 252 3.04 11.80 15.31
C GLU A 252 2.15 13.05 15.15
N PHE A 253 1.28 13.04 14.13
CA PHE A 253 0.42 14.17 13.80
C PHE A 253 -0.44 14.66 14.98
N PRO A 254 -1.04 13.79 15.83
CA PRO A 254 -1.80 14.26 17.00
C PRO A 254 -1.01 15.16 17.95
N ALA A 255 0.29 14.89 18.15
CA ALA A 255 1.14 15.72 18.99
C ALA A 255 1.51 17.04 18.30
N ARG A 256 1.78 16.99 16.98
CA ARG A 256 2.09 18.18 16.18
C ARG A 256 0.93 19.15 16.12
N VAL A 257 -0.27 18.64 15.83
CA VAL A 257 -1.46 19.48 15.68
C VAL A 257 -1.89 20.10 17.00
N ALA A 258 -1.69 19.42 18.13
CA ALA A 258 -1.96 20.00 19.45
C ALA A 258 -1.07 21.21 19.80
N ALA A 259 0.06 21.37 19.11
CA ALA A 259 0.97 22.50 19.25
C ALA A 259 0.78 23.57 18.17
N ALA A 260 -0.18 23.39 17.24
CA ALA A 260 -0.38 24.26 16.09
C ALA A 260 -1.57 25.22 16.29
N ASP A 261 -1.45 26.44 15.78
CA ASP A 261 -2.54 27.42 15.73
C ASP A 261 -3.38 27.31 14.44
N LEU A 262 -2.81 26.71 13.39
CA LEU A 262 -3.41 26.57 12.06
C LEU A 262 -2.81 25.34 11.35
N VAL A 263 -3.65 24.58 10.67
CA VAL A 263 -3.22 23.50 9.77
C VAL A 263 -3.45 23.92 8.32
N ILE A 264 -2.44 23.70 7.48
CA ILE A 264 -2.57 23.85 6.03
C ILE A 264 -2.31 22.48 5.39
N THR A 265 -3.26 22.00 4.61
CA THR A 265 -3.19 20.71 3.90
C THR A 265 -3.42 20.90 2.41
N GLY A 266 -3.20 19.86 1.60
CA GLY A 266 -3.40 19.95 0.16
C GLY A 266 -3.24 18.64 -0.60
N GLU A 267 -3.89 18.55 -1.75
CA GLU A 267 -3.78 17.43 -2.70
C GLU A 267 -3.97 17.92 -4.14
N GLY A 268 -3.65 17.06 -5.11
CA GLY A 268 -3.72 17.42 -6.53
C GLY A 268 -5.14 17.75 -7.00
N ARG A 269 -6.13 16.97 -6.54
CA ARG A 269 -7.55 17.14 -6.88
C ARG A 269 -8.39 16.84 -5.65
N LEU A 270 -9.15 17.83 -5.21
CA LEU A 270 -10.14 17.69 -4.17
C LEU A 270 -11.50 17.42 -4.83
N ASP A 271 -11.97 16.17 -4.77
CA ASP A 271 -13.23 15.73 -5.36
C ASP A 271 -14.06 14.88 -4.37
N ALA A 272 -15.23 14.40 -4.79
CA ALA A 272 -16.11 13.58 -3.95
C ALA A 272 -15.45 12.29 -3.44
N THR A 273 -14.41 11.78 -4.12
CA THR A 273 -13.65 10.62 -3.64
C THR A 273 -12.66 11.00 -2.54
N SER A 274 -12.21 12.26 -2.48
CA SER A 274 -11.42 12.78 -1.36
C SER A 274 -12.20 12.83 -0.05
N LEU A 275 -13.50 13.15 -0.13
CA LEU A 275 -14.43 13.14 1.01
C LEU A 275 -14.59 11.75 1.66
N ASN A 276 -14.30 10.68 0.92
CA ASN A 276 -14.32 9.30 1.43
C ASN A 276 -13.08 8.95 2.25
N GLY A 277 -12.28 9.94 2.67
CA GLY A 277 -11.27 9.74 3.71
C GLY A 277 -9.84 9.65 3.21
N LYS A 278 -9.51 10.38 2.15
CA LYS A 278 -8.12 10.57 1.67
C LYS A 278 -7.34 11.51 2.57
N ALA A 279 -6.04 11.66 2.26
CA ALA A 279 -5.06 12.39 3.05
C ALA A 279 -5.53 13.77 3.58
N CYS A 280 -6.03 14.65 2.70
CA CYS A 280 -6.49 15.99 3.10
C CYS A 280 -7.61 15.97 4.15
N VAL A 281 -8.60 15.10 3.94
CA VAL A 281 -9.78 15.01 4.81
C VAL A 281 -9.41 14.36 6.14
N GLY A 282 -8.52 13.36 6.15
CA GLY A 282 -8.01 12.79 7.39
C GLY A 282 -7.23 13.81 8.22
N VAL A 283 -6.36 14.62 7.59
CA VAL A 283 -5.67 15.74 8.24
C VAL A 283 -6.67 16.75 8.81
N ALA A 284 -7.67 17.17 8.02
CA ALA A 284 -8.67 18.13 8.45
C ALA A 284 -9.51 17.60 9.63
N HIS A 285 -9.90 16.33 9.61
CA HIS A 285 -10.60 15.70 10.73
C HIS A 285 -9.74 15.64 12.00
N ALA A 286 -8.47 15.23 11.88
CA ALA A 286 -7.56 15.19 13.02
C ALA A 286 -7.32 16.59 13.62
N ALA A 287 -7.19 17.61 12.78
CA ALA A 287 -7.07 19.00 13.21
C ALA A 287 -8.35 19.54 13.86
N ALA A 288 -9.52 19.25 13.27
CA ALA A 288 -10.81 19.62 13.85
C ALA A 288 -11.02 18.98 15.24
N ASN A 289 -10.62 17.72 15.41
CA ASN A 289 -10.68 17.03 16.71
C ASN A 289 -9.77 17.69 17.77
N ALA A 290 -8.68 18.34 17.35
CA ALA A 290 -7.79 19.12 18.21
C ALA A 290 -8.27 20.58 18.40
N GLY A 291 -9.36 21.00 17.74
CA GLY A 291 -9.86 22.37 17.78
C GLY A 291 -9.05 23.36 16.94
N VAL A 292 -8.22 22.88 16.01
CA VAL A 292 -7.33 23.69 15.19
C VAL A 292 -7.95 23.95 13.81
N PRO A 293 -8.06 25.21 13.35
CA PRO A 293 -8.60 25.52 12.03
C PRO A 293 -7.73 24.92 10.92
N THR A 294 -8.37 24.51 9.82
CA THR A 294 -7.68 23.92 8.67
C THR A 294 -8.00 24.68 7.38
N ILE A 295 -6.98 24.93 6.58
CA ILE A 295 -7.08 25.46 5.21
C ILE A 295 -6.57 24.38 4.24
N ALA A 296 -7.34 24.11 3.19
CA ALA A 296 -6.92 23.20 2.13
C ALA A 296 -6.48 23.98 0.88
N ILE A 297 -5.34 23.61 0.31
CA ILE A 297 -4.82 24.10 -0.96
C ILE A 297 -4.86 22.95 -1.96
N ALA A 298 -5.78 23.00 -2.92
CA ALA A 298 -5.92 21.95 -3.94
C ALA A 298 -5.47 22.45 -5.32
N GLY A 299 -4.84 21.56 -6.10
CA GLY A 299 -4.50 21.87 -7.49
C GLY A 299 -5.74 22.09 -8.36
N VAL A 300 -6.78 21.30 -8.12
CA VAL A 300 -8.12 21.43 -8.70
C VAL A 300 -9.16 21.15 -7.62
N VAL A 301 -10.25 21.91 -7.62
CA VAL A 301 -11.44 21.66 -6.77
C VAL A 301 -12.61 21.37 -7.70
N ASP A 302 -13.16 20.16 -7.61
CA ASP A 302 -14.43 19.84 -8.28
C ASP A 302 -15.56 19.88 -7.26
N ALA A 303 -16.53 20.75 -7.51
CA ALA A 303 -17.72 20.96 -6.69
C ALA A 303 -18.87 20.04 -7.11
#